data_AF-A3TXX0-F1
#
_entry.id   AF-A3TXX0-F1
#
_cell.length_a   1.000
_cell.length_b   1.000
_cell.length_c   1.000
_cell.angle_alpha   90.00
_cell.angle_beta   90.00
_cell.angle_gamma   90.00
#
_symmetry.space_group_name_H-M   'P 1'
#
loop_
_entity.id
_entity.type
_entity.pdbx_description
1 polymer ?
#
loop_
_entity_poly.entity_id
_entity_poly.type
_entity_poly.pdbx_seq_one_letter_code
_entity_poly.pdbx_strand_id
1 'polypeptide(L)' 'MMRHIFVMAGIDGALEGLVSGLGVGAFFITPWIAMNYAYANRKPALTLLDGGYAVLGPGIIGLVLGLF' A
#
# COMPACT_ATOMS: atom_id res chain seq x y z
N MET A 1 2.75 5.34 11.33
CA MET A 1 3.91 5.80 10.52
C MET A 1 3.49 6.60 9.28
N MET A 2 2.49 6.19 8.49
CA MET A 2 2.13 6.92 7.25
C MET A 2 1.83 8.42 7.43
N ARG A 3 1.09 8.84 8.47
CA ARG A 3 0.88 10.27 8.78
C ARG A 3 2.19 11.07 8.87
N HIS A 4 3.21 10.54 9.53
CA HIS A 4 4.48 11.28 9.69
C HIS A 4 5.23 11.36 8.36
N ILE A 5 5.14 10.32 7.55
CA ILE A 5 5.74 10.28 6.22
C ILE A 5 5.06 11.28 5.29
N PHE A 6 3.72 11.37 5.33
CA PHE A 6 2.96 12.30 4.48
C PHE A 6 3.28 13.75 4.80
N VAL A 7 3.33 14.10 6.09
CA VAL A 7 3.73 15.45 6.53
C VAL A 7 5.17 15.78 6.13
N MET A 8 6.12 14.83 6.25
CA MET A 8 7.51 15.07 5.81
C MET A 8 7.65 15.13 4.28
N ALA A 9 6.77 14.44 3.55
CA ALA A 9 6.77 14.41 2.09
C ALA A 9 5.96 15.57 1.46
N GLY A 10 5.30 16.41 2.27
CA GLY A 10 4.44 17.49 1.78
C GLY A 10 3.19 16.99 1.08
N ILE A 11 2.64 15.84 1.49
CA ILE A 11 1.41 15.26 0.96
C ILE A 11 0.24 15.84 1.77
N ASP A 12 -0.40 16.86 1.21
CA ASP A 12 -1.47 17.61 1.88
C ASP A 12 -2.84 17.44 1.18
N GLY A 13 -2.90 16.74 0.05
CA GLY A 13 -4.12 16.51 -0.71
C GLY A 13 -4.68 15.09 -0.61
N ALA A 14 -6.02 14.96 -0.66
CA ALA A 14 -6.70 13.66 -0.64
C ALA A 14 -6.30 12.72 -1.80
N LEU A 15 -6.09 13.28 -3.00
CA LEU A 15 -5.63 12.51 -4.17
C LEU A 15 -4.15 12.10 -4.02
N GLU A 16 -3.31 12.99 -3.50
CA GLU A 16 -1.89 12.71 -3.24
C GLU A 16 -1.74 11.64 -2.16
N GLY A 17 -2.55 11.71 -1.10
CA GLY A 17 -2.66 10.70 -0.06
C GLY A 17 -3.14 9.36 -0.59
N LEU A 18 -4.14 9.35 -1.47
CA LEU A 18 -4.59 8.11 -2.14
C LEU A 18 -3.47 7.50 -2.99
N VAL A 19 -2.83 8.29 -3.86
CA VAL A 19 -1.78 7.82 -4.78
C VAL A 19 -0.56 7.31 -4.03
N SER A 20 -0.13 8.03 -3.01
CA SER A 20 0.98 7.60 -2.15
C SER A 20 0.63 6.34 -1.36
N GLY A 21 -0.59 6.23 -0.82
CA GLY A 21 -1.11 5.02 -0.18
C GLY A 21 -1.12 3.81 -1.14
N LEU A 22 -1.65 3.98 -2.34
CA LEU A 22 -1.64 2.94 -3.39
C LEU A 22 -0.20 2.53 -3.75
N GLY A 23 0.72 3.50 -3.83
CA GLY A 23 2.14 3.25 -4.09
C GLY A 23 2.80 2.43 -2.98
N VAL A 24 2.50 2.72 -1.72
CA VAL A 24 3.00 1.94 -0.57
C VAL A 24 2.54 0.49 -0.68
N GLY A 25 1.26 0.27 -0.93
CA GLY A 25 0.72 -1.07 -1.10
C GLY A 25 1.31 -1.81 -2.30
N ALA A 26 1.40 -1.15 -3.46
CA ALA A 26 1.83 -1.77 -4.71
C ALA A 26 3.32 -2.08 -4.76
N PHE A 27 4.18 -1.19 -4.24
CA PHE A 27 5.63 -1.30 -4.40
C PHE A 27 6.36 -1.79 -3.14
N PHE A 28 5.73 -1.77 -1.96
CA PHE A 28 6.34 -2.29 -0.74
C PHE A 28 5.65 -3.56 -0.26
N ILE A 29 4.33 -3.52 -0.06
CA ILE A 29 3.61 -4.63 0.57
C ILE A 29 3.42 -5.81 -0.40
N THR A 30 2.98 -5.56 -1.63
CA THR A 30 2.76 -6.63 -2.62
C THR A 30 4.04 -7.43 -2.95
N PRO A 31 5.21 -6.82 -3.19
CA PRO A 31 6.46 -7.56 -3.42
C PRO A 31 6.91 -8.35 -2.18
N TRP A 32 6.68 -7.80 -0.98
CA TRP A 32 6.93 -8.52 0.26
C TRP A 32 6.06 -9.79 0.35
N ILE A 33 4.76 -9.69 0.09
CA ILE A 33 3.84 -10.84 0.06
C ILE A 33 4.29 -11.85 -1.00
N ALA A 34 4.60 -11.38 -2.21
CA ALA A 34 5.06 -12.22 -3.31
C ALA A 34 6.30 -13.03 -2.93
N MET A 35 7.29 -12.38 -2.30
CA MET A 35 8.51 -13.03 -1.84
C MET A 35 8.22 -14.08 -0.77
N ASN A 36 7.41 -13.77 0.24
CA ASN A 36 7.03 -14.73 1.28
C ASN A 36 6.30 -15.95 0.71
N TYR A 37 5.40 -15.73 -0.24
CA TYR A 37 4.65 -16.81 -0.89
C TYR A 37 5.53 -17.64 -1.84
N ALA A 38 6.50 -17.02 -2.50
CA ALA A 38 7.50 -17.74 -3.28
C ALA A 38 8.37 -18.65 -2.38
N TYR A 39 8.85 -18.13 -1.24
CA TYR A 39 9.61 -18.93 -0.27
C TYR A 39 8.79 -20.10 0.31
N ALA A 40 7.51 -19.88 0.58
CA ALA A 40 6.60 -20.92 1.08
C ALA A 40 6.02 -21.82 -0.02
N ASN A 41 6.48 -21.66 -1.28
CA ASN A 41 6.00 -22.39 -2.46
C ASN A 41 4.46 -22.40 -2.60
N ARG A 42 3.83 -21.26 -2.28
CA ARG A 42 2.38 -21.06 -2.33
C ARG A 42 1.95 -20.77 -3.77
N LYS A 43 0.66 -21.00 -4.04
CA LYS A 43 0.07 -20.71 -5.35
C LYS A 43 0.18 -19.20 -5.66
N PRO A 44 0.66 -18.80 -6.86
CA PRO A 44 0.82 -17.39 -7.23
C PRO A 44 -0.49 -16.59 -7.19
N ALA A 45 -1.63 -17.25 -7.38
CA ALA A 45 -2.95 -16.64 -7.29
C ALA A 45 -3.25 -16.03 -5.91
N LEU A 46 -2.65 -16.55 -4.83
CA LEU A 46 -2.79 -15.98 -3.49
C LEU A 46 -2.09 -14.62 -3.40
N THR A 47 -0.94 -14.46 -4.05
CA THR A 47 -0.24 -13.18 -4.12
C THR A 47 -1.08 -12.12 -4.83
N LEU A 48 -1.84 -12.50 -5.85
CA LEU A 48 -2.70 -11.56 -6.58
C LEU A 48 -3.88 -11.10 -5.70
N LEU A 49 -4.54 -12.03 -5.00
CA LEU A 49 -5.64 -11.71 -4.09
C LEU A 49 -5.15 -10.83 -2.93
N ASP A 50 -4.14 -11.29 -2.21
CA ASP A 50 -3.64 -10.60 -1.03
C ASP A 50 -2.90 -9.31 -1.39
N GLY A 51 -2.21 -9.29 -2.54
CA GLY A 51 -1.63 -8.08 -3.11
C GLY A 51 -2.68 -7.02 -3.45
N GLY A 52 -3.84 -7.43 -3.98
CA GLY A 52 -4.96 -6.51 -4.23
C GLY A 52 -5.46 -5.84 -2.96
N TYR A 53 -5.68 -6.62 -1.89
CA TYR A 53 -6.05 -6.08 -0.58
C TYR A 53 -4.93 -5.21 0.02
N ALA A 54 -3.68 -5.62 -0.15
CA ALA A 54 -2.50 -4.90 0.31
C ALA A 54 -2.28 -3.57 -0.43
N VAL A 55 -2.87 -3.38 -1.61
CA VAL A 55 -2.88 -2.10 -2.35
C VAL A 55 -4.05 -1.21 -1.90
N LEU A 56 -5.24 -1.78 -1.84
CA LEU A 56 -6.46 -1.02 -1.53
C LEU A 56 -6.48 -0.50 -0.08
N GLY A 57 -6.01 -1.29 0.89
CA GLY A 57 -5.97 -0.90 2.30
C GLY A 57 -5.16 0.38 2.52
N PRO A 58 -3.87 0.41 2.17
CA PRO A 58 -3.04 1.60 2.26
C PRO A 58 -3.55 2.78 1.42
N GLY A 59 -4.15 2.52 0.24
CA GLY A 59 -4.80 3.55 -0.56
C GLY A 59 -5.94 4.27 0.17
N ILE A 60 -6.85 3.51 0.79
CA ILE A 60 -7.95 4.08 1.58
C ILE A 60 -7.43 4.84 2.80
N ILE A 61 -6.46 4.27 3.51
CA ILE A 61 -5.84 4.94 4.67
C ILE A 61 -5.17 6.24 4.22
N GLY A 62 -4.46 6.22 3.09
CA GLY A 62 -3.80 7.39 2.53
C GLY A 62 -4.79 8.47 2.10
N LEU A 63 -5.90 8.10 1.47
CA LEU A 63 -6.99 9.02 1.13
C LEU A 63 -7.57 9.71 2.36
N VAL A 64 -7.85 8.93 3.42
CA VAL A 64 -8.39 9.49 4.67
C VAL A 64 -7.37 10.42 5.32
N LEU A 65 -6.08 10.06 5.34
CA LEU A 65 -5.03 10.91 5.88
C LEU A 65 -4.77 12.16 5.05
N GLY A 66 -5.05 12.17 3.75
CA GLY A 66 -4.95 13.38 2.91
C GLY A 66 -6.18 14.30 3.00
N LEU A 67 -7.21 13.91 3.75
CA LEU A 67 -8.41 14.74 4.00
C LEU A 67 -8.33 15.53 5.31
N PHE A 68 -7.37 15.24 6.19
CA PHE A 68 -7.26 15.81 7.55
C PHE A 68 -5.81 16.18 7.89
#